data_AF-A0A7C9FF33-F1
#
_entry.id   AF-A0A7C9FF33-F1
#
_cell.length_a   1.000
_cell.length_b   1.000
_cell.length_c   1.000
_cell.angle_alpha   90.00
_cell.angle_beta   90.00
_cell.angle_gamma   90.00
#
_symmetry.space_group_name_H-M   'P 1'
#
loop_
_entity.id
_entity.type
_entity.pdbx_description
1 polymer ?
#
loop_
_entity_poly.entity_id
_entity_poly.type
_entity_poly.pdbx_seq_one_letter_code
_entity_poly.pdbx_strand_id
1 'polypeptide(L)'
;MRVSSLLSIVVLAAMCMSARPLDLLNARGRITLLRTHDVGTKYGPPTDQIDVETVIQLDTKPGMAFGFQLRDDNQRVTREGMLDLLRDAFRNNWPVSIDYIITPPKKNGVIIRVWVEKTPGAVVAPSTN
;
A
#
# COMPACT_ATOMS: atom_id res chain seq x y z
N MET A 1 29.90 42.05 44.79
CA MET A 1 30.02 40.69 45.40
C MET A 1 28.63 40.08 45.38
N ARG A 2 28.26 38.99 44.70
CA ARG A 2 28.94 37.75 44.29
C ARG A 2 28.31 37.24 42.97
N VAL A 3 29.08 37.08 41.90
CA VAL A 3 29.48 35.82 41.23
C VAL A 3 28.36 34.83 40.84
N SER A 4 28.19 34.67 39.51
CA SER A 4 28.11 33.42 38.72
C SER A 4 27.04 32.36 39.01
N SER A 5 26.24 32.04 37.98
CA SER A 5 26.09 30.64 37.51
C SER A 5 25.61 30.59 36.05
N LEU A 6 26.59 30.58 35.13
CA LEU A 6 26.43 30.19 33.72
C LEU A 6 26.80 28.70 33.65
N LEU A 7 25.87 27.77 33.89
CA LEU A 7 25.99 26.37 33.43
C LEU A 7 24.72 25.57 33.77
N SER A 8 23.88 25.32 32.77
CA SER A 8 22.81 24.30 32.65
C SER A 8 21.84 24.88 31.62
N ILE A 9 21.88 24.55 30.33
CA ILE A 9 21.46 23.27 29.77
C ILE A 9 22.10 23.18 28.38
N VAL A 10 23.12 22.36 28.28
CA VAL A 10 23.63 21.83 27.02
C VAL A 10 22.63 20.74 26.57
N VAL A 11 22.14 20.87 25.34
CA VAL A 11 21.41 19.86 24.54
C VAL A 11 19.94 19.61 24.95
N LEU A 12 19.05 20.43 24.41
CA LEU A 12 17.75 19.95 23.92
C LEU A 12 17.71 20.11 22.39
N ALA A 13 18.72 19.58 21.72
CA ALA A 13 18.71 19.34 20.29
C ALA A 13 18.35 17.86 20.07
N ALA A 14 17.40 17.61 19.15
CA ALA A 14 16.77 16.32 18.85
C ALA A 14 15.80 15.85 19.95
N MET A 15 14.48 15.88 19.76
CA MET A 15 13.78 15.24 18.66
C MET A 15 12.52 16.04 18.32
N CYS A 16 12.62 16.99 17.39
CA CYS A 16 11.44 17.32 16.60
C CYS A 16 11.26 16.15 15.63
N MET A 17 10.64 15.06 16.10
CA MET A 17 10.18 13.97 15.25
C MET A 17 9.06 14.57 14.39
N SER A 18 9.45 15.25 13.32
CA SER A 18 8.51 15.74 12.32
C SER A 18 7.70 14.54 11.88
N ALA A 19 6.40 14.52 12.20
CA ALA A 19 5.45 13.62 11.61
C ALA A 19 5.51 13.90 10.11
N ARG A 20 6.28 13.08 9.37
CA ARG A 20 6.34 13.21 7.92
C ARG A 20 4.92 12.95 7.41
N PRO A 21 4.39 13.81 6.54
CA PRO A 21 3.09 13.56 5.94
C PRO A 21 3.11 12.16 5.30
N LEU A 22 2.02 11.41 5.47
CA LEU A 22 1.85 10.14 4.77
C LEU A 22 1.74 10.47 3.28
N ASP A 23 2.78 10.14 2.52
CA ASP A 23 2.80 10.39 1.08
C ASP A 23 1.81 9.46 0.39
N LEU A 24 0.84 10.05 -0.30
CA LEU A 24 -0.03 9.34 -1.22
C LEU A 24 0.74 9.08 -2.51
N LEU A 25 1.07 7.81 -2.74
CA LEU A 25 1.85 7.35 -3.88
C LEU A 25 0.98 6.56 -4.84
N ASN A 26 1.44 6.46 -6.09
CA ASN A 26 0.80 5.69 -7.14
C ASN A 26 1.76 4.66 -7.74
N ALA A 27 1.23 3.48 -8.08
CA ALA A 27 1.94 2.50 -8.89
C ALA A 27 0.99 1.80 -9.86
N ARG A 28 1.54 1.35 -10.98
CA ARG A 28 0.85 0.55 -11.99
C ARG A 28 1.70 -0.65 -12.38
N GLY A 29 1.10 -1.83 -12.48
CA GLY A 29 1.80 -3.05 -12.90
C GLY A 29 0.87 -4.24 -13.00
N ARG A 30 1.41 -5.38 -13.39
CA ARG A 30 0.70 -6.67 -13.36
C ARG A 30 0.96 -7.34 -12.01
N ILE A 31 -0.08 -8.01 -11.50
CA ILE A 31 0.00 -8.68 -10.21
C ILE A 31 0.81 -9.98 -10.36
N THR A 32 1.95 -10.06 -9.66
CA THR A 32 2.81 -11.26 -9.63
C THR A 32 2.50 -12.18 -8.46
N LEU A 33 1.87 -11.64 -7.41
CA LEU A 33 1.38 -12.36 -6.24
C LEU A 33 0.04 -11.76 -5.84
N LEU A 34 -0.98 -12.59 -5.60
CA LEU A 34 -2.19 -12.22 -4.88
C LEU A 34 -2.40 -13.23 -3.75
N ARG A 35 -2.41 -12.75 -2.51
CA ARG A 35 -2.60 -13.58 -1.32
C ARG A 35 -3.62 -12.96 -0.40
N THR A 36 -4.50 -13.79 0.15
CA THR A 36 -5.36 -13.43 1.28
C THR A 36 -5.01 -14.32 2.47
N HIS A 37 -5.10 -13.79 3.68
CA HIS A 37 -4.79 -14.51 4.92
C HIS A 37 -5.62 -14.01 6.11
N ASP A 38 -5.56 -14.76 7.21
CA ASP A 38 -6.38 -14.51 8.40
C ASP A 38 -6.02 -13.18 9.10
N VAL A 39 -7.01 -12.59 9.76
CA VAL A 39 -6.85 -11.31 10.48
C VAL A 39 -5.73 -11.40 11.51
N GLY A 40 -4.84 -10.41 11.50
CA GLY A 40 -3.81 -10.23 12.52
C GLY A 40 -2.50 -11.01 12.29
N THR A 41 -2.37 -11.82 11.23
CA THR A 41 -1.09 -12.52 10.97
C THR A 41 -0.02 -11.62 10.34
N LYS A 42 -0.41 -10.47 9.77
CA LYS A 42 0.46 -9.49 9.09
C LYS A 42 1.22 -10.10 7.89
N TYR A 43 1.90 -9.24 7.13
CA TYR A 43 2.75 -9.66 6.02
C TYR A 43 4.06 -8.88 5.96
N GLY A 44 5.17 -9.57 5.67
CA GLY A 44 6.49 -8.98 5.46
C GLY A 44 7.52 -9.38 6.54
N PRO A 45 8.80 -9.00 6.36
CA PRO A 45 9.84 -9.22 7.37
C PRO A 45 9.59 -8.34 8.59
N PRO A 46 10.10 -8.68 9.79
CA PRO A 46 9.82 -7.96 11.04
C PRO A 46 10.02 -6.43 10.98
N THR A 47 10.98 -5.96 10.18
CA THR A 47 11.30 -4.53 10.02
C THR A 47 10.40 -3.79 9.02
N ASP A 48 9.58 -4.51 8.24
CA ASP A 48 8.78 -3.97 7.14
C ASP A 48 7.40 -4.65 7.03
N GLN A 49 6.79 -4.95 8.18
CA GLN A 49 5.47 -5.59 8.21
C GLN A 49 4.34 -4.61 7.95
N ILE A 50 3.35 -5.06 7.19
CA ILE A 50 2.04 -4.41 7.04
C ILE A 50 0.94 -5.27 7.68
N ASP A 51 0.01 -4.62 8.35
CA ASP A 51 -1.16 -5.23 8.98
C ASP A 51 -2.34 -5.13 8.01
N VAL A 52 -2.49 -6.17 7.19
CA VAL A 52 -3.43 -6.26 6.06
C VAL A 52 -3.85 -7.72 5.94
N GLU A 53 -4.96 -8.01 5.27
CA GLU A 53 -5.39 -9.38 5.01
C GLU A 53 -5.25 -9.76 3.52
N THR A 54 -5.35 -8.77 2.62
CA THR A 54 -5.06 -8.96 1.19
C THR A 54 -3.71 -8.34 0.86
N VAL A 55 -2.86 -9.08 0.16
CA VAL A 55 -1.52 -8.69 -0.25
C VAL A 55 -1.34 -8.92 -1.75
N ILE A 56 -0.79 -7.93 -2.43
CA ILE A 56 -0.32 -8.02 -3.81
C ILE A 56 1.15 -7.65 -3.94
N GLN A 57 1.78 -8.17 -5.00
CA GLN A 57 3.05 -7.67 -5.53
C GLN A 57 2.88 -7.31 -7.00
N LEU A 58 3.59 -6.27 -7.44
CA LEU A 58 3.56 -5.79 -8.81
C LEU A 58 4.90 -6.06 -9.49
N ASP A 59 4.86 -6.45 -10.77
CA ASP A 59 6.04 -6.62 -11.61
C ASP A 59 6.90 -5.34 -11.71
N THR A 60 6.29 -4.16 -11.73
CA THR A 60 6.97 -2.86 -11.80
C THR A 60 7.56 -2.38 -10.47
N LYS A 61 7.24 -3.05 -9.36
CA LYS A 61 7.73 -2.73 -8.01
C LYS A 61 8.26 -3.99 -7.31
N PRO A 62 9.31 -4.64 -7.88
CA PRO A 62 9.83 -5.88 -7.34
C PRO A 62 10.36 -5.68 -5.92
N GLY A 63 10.09 -6.65 -5.04
CA GLY A 63 10.51 -6.61 -3.64
C GLY A 63 9.63 -5.74 -2.73
N MET A 64 8.59 -5.09 -3.26
CA MET A 64 7.57 -4.39 -2.47
C MET A 64 6.29 -5.21 -2.41
N ALA A 65 5.59 -5.14 -1.27
CA ALA A 65 4.25 -5.68 -1.10
C ALA A 65 3.27 -4.57 -0.71
N PHE A 66 2.07 -4.69 -1.24
CA PHE A 66 0.99 -3.74 -1.00
C PHE A 66 -0.24 -4.49 -0.53
N GLY A 67 -1.01 -3.91 0.37
CA GLY A 67 -2.21 -4.60 0.84
C GLY A 67 -3.23 -3.71 1.49
N PHE A 68 -4.37 -4.27 1.82
CA PHE A 68 -5.41 -3.62 2.59
C PHE A 68 -6.14 -4.62 3.47
N GLN A 69 -6.87 -4.09 4.44
CA GLN A 69 -7.56 -4.90 5.42
C GLN A 69 -8.91 -5.43 4.90
N LEU A 70 -9.39 -6.59 5.34
CA LEU A 70 -10.73 -7.10 5.03
C LEU A 70 -11.59 -7.20 6.30
N ARG A 71 -11.46 -6.18 7.16
CA ARG A 71 -12.16 -6.12 8.45
C ARG A 71 -13.66 -5.88 8.26
N ASP A 72 -14.40 -6.37 9.25
CA ASP A 72 -15.84 -6.14 9.36
C ASP A 72 -16.12 -4.72 9.88
N ASP A 73 -15.85 -3.73 9.03
CA ASP A 73 -16.03 -2.30 9.30
C ASP A 73 -16.87 -1.64 8.20
N ASN A 74 -17.13 -0.34 8.33
CA ASN A 74 -17.92 0.43 7.36
C ASN A 74 -17.30 0.45 5.94
N GLN A 75 -16.04 0.04 5.79
CA GLN A 75 -15.35 -0.02 4.50
C GLN A 75 -15.39 -1.42 3.87
N ARG A 76 -15.98 -2.42 4.54
CA ARG A 76 -16.00 -3.81 4.10
C ARG A 76 -16.40 -3.98 2.64
N VAL A 77 -17.55 -3.43 2.26
CA VAL A 77 -18.09 -3.56 0.89
C VAL A 77 -17.11 -3.00 -0.15
N THR A 78 -16.51 -1.84 0.13
CA THR A 78 -15.51 -1.22 -0.75
C THR A 78 -14.27 -2.09 -0.89
N ARG A 79 -13.79 -2.67 0.21
CA ARG A 79 -12.57 -3.49 0.21
C ARG A 79 -12.79 -4.87 -0.39
N GLU A 80 -13.98 -5.46 -0.24
CA GLU A 80 -14.40 -6.65 -0.98
C GLU A 80 -14.42 -6.37 -2.51
N GLY A 81 -15.00 -5.24 -2.93
CA GLY A 81 -14.96 -4.83 -4.34
C GLY A 81 -13.54 -4.59 -4.88
N MET A 82 -12.64 -4.02 -4.07
CA MET A 82 -11.22 -3.90 -4.41
C MET A 82 -10.57 -5.28 -4.58
N LEU A 83 -10.87 -6.24 -3.71
CA LEU A 83 -10.35 -7.61 -3.82
C LEU A 83 -10.85 -8.29 -5.08
N ASP A 84 -12.14 -8.19 -5.39
CA ASP A 84 -12.73 -8.77 -6.59
C ASP A 84 -12.06 -8.23 -7.86
N LEU A 85 -11.81 -6.91 -7.90
CA LEU A 85 -11.09 -6.30 -9.02
C LEU A 85 -9.67 -6.83 -9.17
N LEU A 86 -8.95 -7.03 -8.06
CA LEU A 86 -7.61 -7.63 -8.08
C LEU A 86 -7.64 -9.09 -8.53
N ARG A 87 -8.67 -9.86 -8.14
CA ARG A 87 -8.84 -11.26 -8.57
C ARG A 87 -9.10 -11.35 -10.07
N ASP A 88 -9.95 -10.48 -10.60
CA ASP A 88 -10.21 -10.40 -12.04
C ASP A 88 -8.95 -10.00 -12.81
N ALA A 89 -8.23 -8.99 -12.32
CA ALA A 89 -6.99 -8.57 -12.95
C ALA A 89 -5.89 -9.65 -12.88
N PHE A 90 -5.76 -10.37 -11.77
CA PHE A 90 -4.82 -11.48 -11.64
C PHE A 90 -5.17 -12.63 -12.60
N ARG A 91 -6.45 -13.02 -12.65
CA ARG A 91 -6.93 -14.09 -13.54
C ARG A 91 -6.73 -13.76 -15.02
N ASN A 92 -7.03 -12.53 -15.42
CA ASN A 92 -6.95 -12.10 -16.82
C ASN A 92 -5.60 -11.49 -17.19
N ASN A 93 -4.65 -11.48 -16.26
CA ASN A 93 -3.35 -10.82 -16.41
C ASN A 93 -3.51 -9.37 -16.88
N TRP A 94 -4.39 -8.58 -16.27
CA TRP A 94 -4.56 -7.16 -16.57
C TRP A 94 -3.61 -6.30 -15.73
N PRO A 95 -3.10 -5.18 -16.28
CA PRO A 95 -2.41 -4.21 -15.47
C PRO A 95 -3.40 -3.54 -14.51
N VAL A 96 -3.01 -3.43 -13.24
CA VAL A 96 -3.75 -2.69 -12.20
C VAL A 96 -3.00 -1.43 -11.84
N SER A 97 -3.76 -0.41 -11.47
CA SER A 97 -3.23 0.80 -10.85
C SER A 97 -3.68 0.85 -9.39
N ILE A 98 -2.79 1.28 -8.51
CA ILE A 98 -3.03 1.38 -7.08
C ILE A 98 -2.58 2.75 -6.56
N ASP A 99 -3.39 3.30 -5.66
CA ASP A 99 -2.93 4.36 -4.76
C ASP A 99 -2.65 3.75 -3.39
N TYR A 100 -1.51 4.08 -2.82
CA TYR A 100 -1.06 3.52 -1.56
C TYR A 100 -0.29 4.54 -0.73
N ILE A 101 -0.19 4.26 0.56
CA ILE A 101 0.60 5.01 1.52
C ILE A 101 1.72 4.11 2.03
N ILE A 102 2.91 4.69 2.19
CA ILE A 102 4.02 4.08 2.94
C ILE A 102 4.23 4.90 4.20
N THR A 103 4.41 4.22 5.34
CA THR A 103 4.85 4.86 6.58
C THR A 103 6.35 4.66 6.75
N PRO A 104 7.20 5.68 6.56
CA PRO A 104 8.65 5.54 6.73
C PRO A 104 9.01 4.97 8.12
N PRO A 105 10.06 4.14 8.23
CA PRO A 105 11.05 3.78 7.22
C PRO A 105 10.70 2.54 6.38
N LYS A 106 9.43 2.10 6.39
CA LYS A 106 8.97 0.91 5.66
C LYS A 106 9.03 1.08 4.15
N LYS A 107 8.96 -0.04 3.42
CA LYS A 107 8.78 -0.08 1.96
C LYS A 107 7.43 -0.65 1.57
N ASN A 108 6.88 -1.56 2.37
CA ASN A 108 5.57 -2.13 2.11
C ASN A 108 4.47 -1.10 2.38
N GLY A 109 3.47 -1.07 1.50
CA GLY A 109 2.44 -0.03 1.46
C GLY A 109 1.05 -0.53 1.79
N VAL A 110 0.21 0.38 2.29
CA VAL A 110 -1.22 0.15 2.48
C VAL A 110 -1.98 0.81 1.34
N ILE A 111 -2.76 0.02 0.60
CA ILE A 111 -3.55 0.44 -0.54
C ILE A 111 -4.81 1.17 -0.05
N ILE A 112 -5.13 2.28 -0.71
CA ILE A 112 -6.37 3.03 -0.50
C ILE A 112 -7.35 2.82 -1.65
N ARG A 113 -6.84 2.72 -2.89
CA ARG A 113 -7.66 2.57 -4.10
C ARG A 113 -7.01 1.62 -5.09
N VAL A 114 -7.85 0.90 -5.82
CA VAL A 114 -7.45 0.02 -6.93
C VAL A 114 -8.35 0.33 -8.12
N TRP A 115 -7.79 0.38 -9.32
CA TRP A 115 -8.56 0.43 -10.56
C TRP A 115 -7.87 -0.35 -11.69
N VAL A 116 -8.68 -0.73 -12.67
CA VAL A 116 -8.22 -1.23 -13.97
C VAL A 116 -8.67 -0.26 -15.04
N GLU A 117 -7.88 -0.12 -16.10
CA GLU A 117 -8.27 0.65 -17.27
C GLU A 117 -8.63 -0.30 -18.39
N LYS A 118 -9.77 -0.04 -19.04
CA LYS A 118 -10.10 -0.71 -20.29
C LYS A 118 -9.09 -0.25 -21.34
N THR A 119 -8.38 -1.17 -21.98
CA THR A 119 -7.56 -0.83 -23.15
C THR A 119 -8.47 -0.27 -24.24
N PRO A 120 -8.28 0.97 -24.71
CA PRO A 120 -9.03 1.49 -25.84
C PRO A 120 -8.62 0.67 -27.07
N GLY A 121 -9.50 -0.18 -27.60
CA GLY A 121 -9.23 -0.95 -28.81
C GLY A 121 -9.64 -2.42 -28.84
N ALA A 122 -10.25 -2.97 -27.80
CA ALA A 122 -10.97 -4.25 -27.93
C ALA A 122 -12.28 -4.05 -28.72
N VAL A 123 -12.16 -3.69 -29.99
CA VAL A 123 -13.23 -3.82 -30.98
C VAL A 123 -13.37 -5.32 -31.21
N VAL A 124 -14.40 -5.92 -30.62
CA VAL A 124 -14.83 -7.26 -31.02
C VAL A 124 -15.26 -7.14 -32.47
N ALA A 125 -14.43 -7.63 -33.40
CA ALA A 125 -14.85 -7.74 -34.79
C ALA A 125 -16.14 -8.57 -34.80
N PRO A 126 -17.23 -8.12 -35.46
CA PRO A 126 -18.44 -8.92 -35.55
C PRO A 126 -18.07 -10.26 -36.18
N SER A 127 -18.45 -11.36 -35.53
CA SER A 127 -18.33 -12.69 -36.11
C SER A 127 -19.17 -12.72 -37.39
N THR A 128 -18.52 -12.81 -38.53
CA THR A 128 -19.17 -13.18 -39.79
C THR A 128 -19.68 -14.61 -39.64
N ASN A 129 -21.00 -14.76 -39.46
CA ASN A 129 -21.72 -15.98 -39.80
C ASN A 129 -21.87 -16.07 -41.32
#